data_AF-A0A1A8CSS7-F1
#
_entry.id   AF-A0A1A8CSS7-F1
#
_cell.length_a   1.000
_cell.length_b   1.000
_cell.length_c   1.000
_cell.angle_alpha   90.00
_cell.angle_beta   90.00
_cell.angle_gamma   90.00
#
_symmetry.space_group_name_H-M   'P 1'
#
loop_
_entity.id
_entity.type
_entity.pdbx_description
1 polymer ?
#
loop_
_entity_poly.entity_id
_entity_poly.type
_entity_poly.pdbx_seq_one_letter_code
_entity_poly.pdbx_strand_id
1 'polypeptide(L)' 'ELFVQHLALSSFNNGSGKDSNTLEYSDLAKTTEENETFHFLTDILPKKILARDYLKTLEQMQEEEEEEADL' A
#
# COMPACT_ATOMS: atom_id res chain seq x y z
N GLU A 1 7.93 -13.30 19.87
CA GLU A 1 8.25 -12.41 18.72
C GLU A 1 7.73 -12.91 17.35
N LEU A 2 6.91 -13.98 17.31
CA LEU A 2 6.47 -14.61 16.05
C LEU A 2 5.73 -13.67 15.10
N PHE A 3 4.96 -12.71 15.63
CA PHE A 3 4.27 -11.71 14.83
C PHE A 3 5.22 -10.85 14.01
N VAL A 4 6.29 -10.32 14.62
CA VAL A 4 7.25 -9.44 13.95
C VAL A 4 8.00 -10.20 12.85
N GLN A 5 8.37 -11.46 13.11
CA GLN A 5 9.00 -12.32 12.12
C GLN A 5 8.06 -12.61 10.94
N HIS A 6 6.79 -12.92 11.22
CA HIS A 6 5.80 -13.18 10.18
C HIS A 6 5.52 -11.93 9.33
N LEU A 7 5.36 -10.77 9.95
CA LEU A 7 5.17 -9.50 9.25
C LEU A 7 6.38 -9.16 8.36
N ALA A 8 7.60 -9.31 8.87
CA ALA A 8 8.82 -9.04 8.11
C ALA A 8 8.98 -9.98 6.91
N LEU A 9 8.75 -11.29 7.12
CA LEU A 9 8.88 -12.29 6.06
C LEU A 9 7.80 -12.12 4.99
N SER A 10 6.54 -11.89 5.41
CA SER A 10 5.43 -11.62 4.49
C SER A 10 5.70 -10.37 3.67
N SER A 11 6.18 -9.30 4.31
CA SER A 11 6.47 -8.05 3.62
C SER A 11 7.64 -8.16 2.65
N PHE A 12 8.69 -8.86 3.04
CA PHE A 12 9.84 -9.12 2.18
C PHE A 12 9.48 -9.95 0.94
N ASN A 13 8.54 -10.90 1.09
CA ASN A 13 8.13 -11.79 0.02
C ASN A 13 7.10 -11.20 -0.95
N ASN A 14 6.24 -10.29 -0.49
CA ASN A 14 5.24 -9.59 -1.31
C ASN A 14 5.80 -8.32 -1.98
N GLY A 15 6.91 -7.80 -1.46
CA GLY A 15 7.61 -6.63 -1.94
C GLY A 15 8.71 -6.91 -2.97
N SER A 16 9.51 -5.89 -3.26
CA SER A 16 10.71 -6.02 -4.12
C SER A 16 11.91 -6.63 -3.39
N GLY A 17 11.75 -6.97 -2.11
CA GLY A 17 12.83 -7.41 -1.24
C GLY A 17 13.57 -8.66 -1.71
N LYS A 18 12.93 -9.54 -2.49
CA LYS A 18 13.62 -10.69 -3.10
C LYS A 18 14.70 -10.30 -4.10
N ASP A 19 14.53 -9.17 -4.79
CA ASP A 19 15.45 -8.72 -5.83
C ASP A 19 16.56 -7.82 -5.25
N SER A 20 16.20 -6.98 -4.28
CA SER A 20 17.10 -5.99 -3.66
C SER A 20 17.74 -6.47 -2.35
N ASN A 21 17.28 -7.59 -1.80
CA ASN A 21 17.63 -8.09 -0.46
C ASN A 21 17.45 -7.02 0.64
N THR A 22 16.51 -6.11 0.46
CA THR A 22 16.18 -5.04 1.40
C THR A 22 14.67 -5.01 1.64
N LEU A 23 14.27 -4.76 2.89
CA LEU A 23 12.87 -4.55 3.23
C LEU A 23 12.60 -3.06 3.39
N GLU A 24 11.76 -2.49 2.53
CA GLU A 24 11.37 -1.09 2.59
C GLU A 24 10.04 -0.89 3.31
N TYR A 25 9.78 0.36 3.70
CA TYR A 25 8.50 0.73 4.31
C TYR A 25 7.32 0.52 3.36
N SER A 26 7.52 0.76 2.07
CA SER A 26 6.53 0.52 1.01
C SER A 26 6.07 -0.94 0.98
N ASP A 27 6.97 -1.88 1.21
CA ASP A 27 6.66 -3.31 1.26
C ASP A 27 5.78 -3.66 2.48
N LEU A 28 6.06 -3.06 3.64
CA LEU A 28 5.26 -3.21 4.87
C LEU A 28 3.85 -2.63 4.71
N ALA A 29 3.76 -1.42 4.18
CA ALA A 29 2.47 -0.75 3.95
C ALA A 29 1.63 -1.50 2.90
N LYS A 30 2.25 -1.98 1.82
CA LYS A 30 1.60 -2.79 0.80
C LYS A 30 1.07 -4.11 1.36
N THR A 31 1.90 -4.82 2.13
CA THR A 31 1.51 -6.11 2.73
C THR A 31 0.38 -5.95 3.75
N THR A 32 0.35 -4.82 4.45
CA THR A 32 -0.72 -4.46 5.38
C THR A 32 -2.04 -4.21 4.69
N GLU A 33 -2.04 -3.64 3.48
CA GLU A 33 -3.28 -3.37 2.73
C GLU A 33 -3.79 -4.62 1.98
N GLU A 34 -2.88 -5.42 1.41
CA GLU A 34 -3.23 -6.57 0.57
C GLU A 34 -3.61 -7.82 1.37
N ASN A 35 -3.18 -7.93 2.63
CA ASN A 35 -3.42 -9.11 3.46
C ASN A 35 -4.36 -8.77 4.63
N GLU A 36 -5.55 -9.35 4.60
CA GLU A 36 -6.60 -9.19 5.63
C GLU A 36 -6.09 -9.46 7.06
N THR A 37 -5.14 -10.40 7.22
CA THR A 37 -4.55 -10.73 8.52
C THR A 37 -3.84 -9.53 9.16
N PHE A 38 -3.35 -8.60 8.35
CA PHE A 38 -2.63 -7.40 8.79
C PHE A 38 -3.47 -6.13 8.74
N HIS A 39 -4.74 -6.17 8.34
CA HIS A 39 -5.59 -4.97 8.21
C HIS A 39 -5.69 -4.15 9.49
N PHE A 40 -5.55 -4.76 10.67
CA PHE A 40 -5.50 -4.03 11.94
C PHE A 40 -4.31 -3.05 12.07
N LEU A 41 -3.32 -3.13 11.18
CA LEU A 41 -2.17 -2.22 11.11
C LEU A 41 -2.37 -1.07 10.12
N THR A 42 -3.45 -0.99 9.35
CA THR A 42 -3.61 0.04 8.30
C THR A 42 -3.56 1.45 8.86
N ASP A 43 -4.10 1.66 10.06
CA ASP A 43 -4.07 2.94 10.78
C ASP A 43 -2.67 3.30 11.32
N ILE A 44 -1.80 2.29 11.49
CA ILE A 44 -0.45 2.44 12.05
C ILE A 44 0.62 2.49 10.94
N LEU A 45 0.40 1.80 9.82
CA LEU A 45 1.29 1.69 8.67
C LEU A 45 0.62 2.24 7.39
N PRO A 46 0.28 3.54 7.36
CA PRO A 46 -0.36 4.12 6.20
C PRO A 46 0.60 4.14 5.00
N LYS A 47 0.09 3.93 3.80
CA LYS A 47 0.86 4.17 2.56
C LYS A 47 1.26 5.64 2.50
N LYS A 48 2.55 5.89 2.30
CA LYS A 48 3.05 7.24 2.07
C LYS A 48 2.75 7.61 0.62
N ILE A 49 1.95 8.65 0.43
CA ILE A 49 1.70 9.28 -0.85
C ILE A 49 2.23 10.72 -0.82
N LEU A 50 2.80 11.18 -1.94
CA LEU A 50 3.15 12.59 -2.06
C LEU A 50 1.88 13.41 -2.28
N ALA A 51 1.80 14.60 -1.70
CA ALA A 51 0.63 15.48 -1.85
C ALA A 51 0.27 15.72 -3.33
N ARG A 52 1.29 15.88 -4.19
CA ARG A 52 1.09 16.03 -5.64
C ARG A 52 0.46 14.81 -6.31
N ASP A 53 0.77 13.61 -5.83
CA ASP A 53 0.28 12.36 -6.42
C ASP A 53 -1.14 12.10 -5.93
N TYR A 54 -1.42 12.43 -4.66
CA TYR A 54 -2.78 12.40 -4.11
C TYR A 54 -3.72 13.37 -4.84
N LEU A 55 -3.29 14.60 -5.08
CA LEU A 55 -4.07 15.58 -5.85
C LEU A 55 -4.41 15.06 -7.26
N LYS A 56 -3.45 14.44 -7.94
CA LYS A 56 -3.70 13.82 -9.26
C LYS A 56 -4.71 12.68 -9.20
N THR A 57 -4.64 11.83 -8.17
CA THR A 57 -5.63 10.75 -8.00
C THR A 57 -7.04 11.31 -7.78
N LEU A 58 -7.18 12.42 -7.04
CA LEU A 58 -8.47 13.08 -6.88
C LEU A 58 -9.00 13.68 -8.19
N GLU A 59 -8.14 14.32 -8.99
CA GLU A 59 -8.49 14.85 -10.31
C GLU A 59 -8.96 13.72 -11.25
N GLN A 60 -8.24 12.60 -11.29
CA GLN A 60 -8.59 11.43 -12.11
C GLN A 60 -9.93 10.81 -11.70
N MET A 61 -10.19 10.65 -10.41
CA MET A 61 -11.48 10.13 -9.93
C MET A 61 -12.65 11.05 -10.34
N GLN A 62 -12.42 12.36 -10.36
CA GLN A 62 -13.42 13.33 -10.81
C GLN A 62 -13.71 13.20 -12.32
N GLU A 63 -12.67 13.07 -13.12
CA GLU A 63 -12.79 12.85 -14.57
C GLU A 63 -13.51 11.53 -14.89
N GLU A 64 -13.18 10.44 -14.19
CA GLU A 64 -13.84 9.14 -14.33
C GLU A 64 -15.34 9.20 -13.95
N GLU A 65 -15.69 9.91 -12.87
CA GLU A 65 -17.09 10.12 -12.45
C GLU A 65 -17.87 10.97 -13.48
N GLU A 66 -17.26 11.98 -14.08
CA GLU A 66 -17.88 12.81 -15.13
C GLU A 66 -18.08 12.01 -16.43
N GLU A 67 -17.12 11.17 -16.83
CA GLU A 67 -17.24 10.29 -18.00
C GLU A 67 -18.32 9.21 -17.81
N GLU A 68 -18.47 8.64 -16.61
CA GLU A 68 -19.56 7.70 -16.31
C GLU A 68 -20.95 8.37 -16.30
N ALA A 69 -21.04 9.66 -15.94
CA ALA A 69 -22.30 10.39 -15.89
C ALA A 69 -22.85 10.82 -17.27
N ASP A 70 -21.98 10.91 -18.28
CA ASP A 70 -22.33 11.26 -19.66
C ASP A 70 -22.67 10.02 -20.55
N LEU A 71 -22.70 8.82 -19.99
CA LEU A 71 -23.12 7.54 -20.62
C LEU A 71 -24.57 7.13 -20.28
#